data_AF-A0A9X3XR47-F1
#
_entry.id   AF-A0A9X3XR47-F1
#
_cell.length_a   1.000
_cell.length_b   1.000
_cell.length_c   1.000
_cell.angle_alpha   90.00
_cell.angle_beta   90.00
_cell.angle_gamma   90.00
#
_symmetry.space_group_name_H-M   'P 1'
#
loop_
_entity.id
_entity.type
_entity.pdbx_description
1 polymer ?
#
loop_
_entity_poly.entity_id
_entity_poly.type
_entity_poly.pdbx_seq_one_letter_code
_entity_poly.pdbx_strand_id
1 'polypeptide(L)' 'MKAFKILLKILISIINILNEEGFKLYDADNQDWYINNIRYSDEDDRLYFDTRKDK' A
#
# COMPACT_ATOMS: atom_id res chain seq x y z
N MET A 1 9.91 8.35 -15.44
CA MET A 1 10.47 7.92 -14.15
C MET A 1 10.24 8.90 -12.99
N LYS A 2 10.72 10.15 -13.02
CA LYS A 2 10.62 11.08 -11.85
C LYS A 2 9.17 11.37 -11.42
N ALA A 3 8.27 11.66 -12.37
CA ALA A 3 6.84 11.89 -12.09
C ALA A 3 6.18 10.65 -11.45
N PHE A 4 6.41 9.46 -12.02
CA PHE A 4 5.91 8.19 -11.45
C PHE A 4 6.39 7.97 -10.02
N LYS A 5 7.69 8.16 -9.74
CA LYS A 5 8.23 8.03 -8.37
C LYS A 5 7.58 9.02 -7.39
N ILE A 6 7.23 10.22 -7.84
CA ILE A 6 6.51 11.20 -7.02
C ILE A 6 5.09 10.71 -6.74
N LEU A 7 4.36 10.26 -7.77
CA LEU A 7 3.00 9.73 -7.61
C LEU A 7 2.95 8.52 -6.68
N LEU A 8 3.91 7.60 -6.81
CA LEU A 8 4.02 6.44 -5.93
C LEU A 8 4.25 6.85 -4.47
N LYS A 9 5.12 7.84 -4.23
CA LYS A 9 5.33 8.38 -2.88
C LYS A 9 4.05 8.97 -2.30
N ILE A 10 3.28 9.72 -3.09
CA ILE A 10 1.99 10.29 -2.67
C ILE A 10 1.01 9.16 -2.31
N LEU A 11 0.91 8.12 -3.13
CA LEU A 11 0.04 6.97 -2.88
C LEU A 11 0.40 6.26 -1.57
N ILE A 12 1.69 6.00 -1.33
CA ILE A 12 2.17 5.40 -0.08
C ILE A 12 1.82 6.29 1.12
N SER A 13 2.01 7.61 1.01
CA SER A 13 1.63 8.54 2.08
C SER A 13 0.14 8.50 2.40
N ILE A 14 -0.73 8.42 1.40
CA ILE A 14 -2.18 8.29 1.62
C ILE A 14 -2.50 7.00 2.39
N ILE A 15 -1.92 5.87 2.00
CA ILE A 15 -2.12 4.58 2.68
C ILE A 15 -1.66 4.65 4.14
N ASN A 16 -0.50 5.27 4.40
CA ASN A 16 0.02 5.40 5.77
C ASN A 16 -0.90 6.25 6.65
N ILE A 17 -1.37 7.39 6.14
CA ILE A 17 -2.33 8.25 6.87
C ILE A 17 -3.61 7.49 7.19
N LEU A 18 -4.16 6.76 6.21
CA LEU A 18 -5.36 5.94 6.43
C LEU A 18 -5.13 4.89 7.54
N ASN A 19 -3.98 4.22 7.52
CA ASN A 19 -3.64 3.22 8.54
C ASN A 19 -3.46 3.84 9.94
N GLU A 20 -2.83 5.01 10.04
CA GLU A 20 -2.63 5.75 11.30
C GLU A 20 -3.95 6.21 11.91
N GLU A 21 -4.90 6.67 11.07
CA GLU A 21 -6.23 7.13 11.50
C GLU A 21 -7.25 5.99 11.68
N GLY A 22 -6.83 4.73 11.50
CA GLY A 22 -7.70 3.56 11.68
C GLY A 22 -8.63 3.23 10.49
N PHE A 23 -8.52 3.97 9.38
CA PHE A 23 -9.25 3.74 8.13
C PHE A 23 -8.52 2.76 7.19
N LYS A 24 -8.10 1.61 7.74
CA LYS A 24 -7.32 0.60 7.01
C LYS A 24 -8.07 0.04 5.80
N LEU A 25 -7.34 -0.26 4.73
CA LEU A 25 -7.87 -0.92 3.53
C LEU A 25 -7.66 -2.43 3.63
N TYR A 26 -8.75 -3.18 3.84
CA TYR A 26 -8.72 -4.62 4.05
C TYR A 26 -8.79 -5.40 2.74
N ASP A 27 -8.21 -6.60 2.77
CA ASP A 27 -8.37 -7.59 1.71
C ASP A 27 -9.81 -8.17 1.77
N ALA A 28 -10.52 -8.12 0.65
CA ALA A 28 -11.89 -8.60 0.55
C ALA A 28 -12.01 -10.13 0.72
N ASP A 29 -10.98 -10.86 0.29
CA ASP A 29 -10.90 -12.32 0.37
C ASP A 29 -10.26 -12.78 1.70
N ASN A 30 -9.54 -11.88 2.39
CA ASN A 30 -8.89 -12.15 3.67
C ASN A 30 -9.01 -10.98 4.65
N GLN A 31 -10.22 -10.79 5.18
CA GLN A 31 -10.62 -9.64 6.00
C GLN A 31 -9.82 -9.45 7.31
N ASP A 32 -9.00 -10.43 7.68
CA ASP A 32 -8.06 -10.33 8.80
C ASP A 32 -6.80 -9.53 8.45
N TRP A 33 -6.62 -9.10 7.20
CA TRP A 33 -5.42 -8.44 6.71
C TRP A 33 -5.73 -7.13 6.01
N TYR A 34 -4.83 -6.16 6.15
CA TYR A 34 -4.92 -4.86 5.52
C TYR A 34 -3.62 -4.46 4.84
N ILE A 35 -3.69 -3.57 3.85
CA ILE A 35 -2.51 -3.05 3.16
C ILE A 35 -1.66 -2.22 4.13
N ASN A 36 -0.41 -2.62 4.32
CA ASN A 36 0.56 -1.92 5.16
C ASN A 36 1.57 -1.11 4.35
N ASN A 37 1.86 -1.52 3.10
CA ASN A 37 2.83 -0.83 2.24
C ASN A 37 2.53 -1.10 0.76
N ILE A 38 3.03 -0.22 -0.12
CA ILE A 38 3.05 -0.40 -1.56
C ILE A 38 4.48 -0.19 -2.06
N ARG A 39 4.95 -1.07 -2.94
CA ARG A 39 6.28 -1.02 -3.54
C ARG A 39 6.22 -1.24 -5.04
N TYR A 40 7.07 -0.54 -5.78
CA TYR A 40 7.31 -0.79 -7.20
C TYR A 40 8.52 -1.71 -7.35
N SER A 41 8.41 -2.66 -8.27
CA SER A 41 9.49 -3.56 -8.63
C SER A 41 9.95 -3.26 -10.05
N ASP A 42 11.23 -2.90 -10.18
CA ASP A 42 11.86 -2.60 -11.48
C ASP A 42 12.06 -3.89 -12.32
N GLU A 43 12.04 -5.07 -11.70
CA GLU A 43 12.28 -6.36 -12.39
C GLU A 43 11.13 -6.78 -13.30
N ASP A 44 9.90 -6.51 -12.88
CA ASP A 44 8.66 -6.97 -13.50
C ASP A 44 7.68 -5.83 -13.81
N ASP A 45 8.11 -4.57 -13.63
CA ASP A 45 7.36 -3.34 -13.93
C ASP A 45 5.96 -3.32 -13.31
N ARG A 46 5.87 -3.73 -12.03
CA ARG A 46 4.61 -3.91 -11.30
C ARG A 46 4.63 -3.25 -9.93
N LEU A 47 3.43 -2.93 -9.45
CA LEU A 47 3.20 -2.54 -8.06
C LEU A 47 2.75 -3.77 -7.27
N TYR A 48 3.36 -3.94 -6.11
CA TYR A 48 2.98 -4.92 -5.11
C TYR A 48 2.56 -4.20 -3.84
N PHE A 49 1.59 -4.76 -3.15
CA PHE A 49 1.24 -4.34 -1.80
C PHE A 49 1.61 -5.46 -0.83
N ASP A 50 2.07 -5.06 0.35
CA ASP A 50 2.33 -5.97 1.45
C ASP A 50 1.20 -5.81 2.47
N THR A 51 0.67 -6.92 2.96
CA THR A 51 -0.40 -6.91 3.96
C THR A 51 0.13 -7.16 5.37
N ARG A 52 -0.57 -6.61 6.37
CA ARG A 52 -0.36 -6.93 7.78
C ARG A 52 -1.67 -7.44 8.38
N LYS A 53 -1.58 -8.41 9.29
CA LYS A 53 -2.74 -8.94 10.01
C LYS A 53 -3.25 -7.88 11.01
N ASP A 54 -4.55 -7.67 11.04
CA ASP A 54 -5.21 -6.78 11.98
C ASP A 54 -5.78 -7.54 13.18
N LYS A 55 -4.90 -8.24 13.91
CA LYS A 55 -5.19 -8.93 15.19
C LYS A 55 -3.93 -9.02 16.02
#